data_AF-A0A7Y8TIP6-F1
#
_entry.id   AF-A0A7Y8TIP6-F1
#
_cell.length_a   1.000
_cell.length_b   1.000
_cell.length_c   1.000
_cell.angle_alpha   90.00
_cell.angle_beta   90.00
_cell.angle_gamma   90.00
#
_symmetry.space_group_name_H-M   'P 1'
#
loop_
_entity.id
_entity.type
_entity.pdbx_description
1 polymer ?
#
loop_
_entity_poly.entity_id
_entity_poly.type
_entity_poly.pdbx_seq_one_letter_code
_entity_poly.pdbx_strand_id
1 'polypeptide(L)' 'PDSSTAWNLCLQLKENGLLAKPTHGNIIRLAPPLVITEEQLLDCVKIIEKTILEYKA' A
#
# COMPACT_ATOMS: atom_id res chain seq x y z
N PRO A 1 -11.76 -7.46 15.56
CA PRO A 1 -10.38 -7.81 15.93
C PRO A 1 -9.41 -7.09 14.99
N ASP A 2 -8.73 -6.06 15.51
CA ASP A 2 -7.78 -5.27 14.74
C ASP A 2 -6.57 -6.13 14.34
N SER A 3 -6.36 -6.30 13.04
CA SER A 3 -5.21 -7.04 12.52
C SER A 3 -4.03 -6.07 12.35
N SER A 4 -2.92 -6.37 13.03
CA SER A 4 -1.66 -5.61 12.86
C SER A 4 -1.10 -5.76 11.44
N THR A 5 -1.51 -6.77 10.68
CA THR A 5 -1.05 -7.03 9.30
C THR A 5 -1.29 -5.82 8.39
N ALA A 6 -2.48 -5.22 8.43
CA ALA A 6 -2.79 -4.09 7.55
C ALA A 6 -1.95 -2.85 7.89
N TRP A 7 -1.69 -2.63 9.17
CA TRP A 7 -0.81 -1.55 9.63
C TRP A 7 0.65 -1.80 9.22
N ASN A 8 1.17 -2.99 9.49
CA ASN A 8 2.55 -3.36 9.14
C ASN A 8 2.79 -3.30 7.63
N LEU A 9 1.81 -3.74 6.84
CA LEU A 9 1.89 -3.65 5.38
C LEU A 9 1.87 -2.17 4.91
N CYS A 10 1.10 -1.29 5.54
CA CYS A 10 1.17 0.16 5.25
C CYS A 10 2.53 0.77 5.60
N LEU A 11 3.19 0.30 6.67
CA LEU A 11 4.55 0.73 6.99
C LEU A 11 5.56 0.27 5.93
N GLN A 12 5.46 -0.97 5.44
CA GLN A 12 6.34 -1.44 4.37
C GLN A 12 6.09 -0.72 3.04
N LEU A 13 4.83 -0.45 2.69
CA LEU A 13 4.49 0.37 1.53
C LEU A 13 5.16 1.75 1.62
N LYS A 14 5.14 2.38 2.80
CA LYS A 14 5.82 3.66 3.05
C LYS A 14 7.33 3.57 2.76
N GLU A 15 8.00 2.52 3.24
CA GLU A 15 9.45 2.34 3.00
C GLU A 15 9.76 2.10 1.51
N ASN A 16 8.85 1.47 0.77
CA ASN A 16 8.95 1.31 -0.68
C ASN A 16 8.45 2.54 -1.48
N GLY A 17 8.06 3.63 -0.82
CA GLY A 17 7.71 4.91 -1.46
C GLY A 17 6.22 5.13 -1.75
N LEU A 18 5.32 4.32 -1.18
CA LEU A 18 3.87 4.45 -1.37
C LEU A 18 3.13 4.67 -0.05
N LEU A 19 2.37 5.77 0.04
CA LEU A 19 1.55 6.07 1.21
C LEU A 19 0.16 5.45 1.08
N ALA A 20 -0.25 4.73 2.12
CA ALA A 20 -1.57 4.15 2.25
C ALA A 20 -2.02 4.20 3.72
N LYS A 21 -3.31 3.96 3.96
CA LYS A 21 -3.82 3.82 5.34
C LYS A 21 -4.65 2.55 5.51
N PRO A 22 -4.60 1.91 6.68
CA PRO A 22 -5.55 0.87 7.00
C PRO A 22 -6.91 1.49 7.34
N THR A 23 -7.98 0.76 7.04
CA THR A 23 -9.36 1.08 7.37
C THR A 23 -10.09 -0.20 7.73
N HIS A 24 -11.10 -0.11 8.59
CA HIS A 24 -11.88 -1.27 9.05
C HIS A 24 -11.01 -2.45 9.56
N GLY A 25 -9.85 -2.15 10.16
CA GLY A 25 -8.93 -3.11 10.77
C GLY A 25 -8.11 -3.99 9.81
N ASN A 26 -8.56 -4.25 8.59
CA ASN A 26 -7.86 -5.14 7.66
C ASN A 26 -7.80 -4.66 6.19
N ILE A 27 -8.40 -3.52 5.84
CA ILE A 27 -8.47 -3.01 4.46
C ILE A 27 -7.41 -1.93 4.26
N ILE A 28 -6.56 -2.06 3.25
CA ILE A 28 -5.66 -0.97 2.83
C ILE A 28 -6.40 -0.05 1.85
N ARG A 29 -6.47 1.24 2.18
CA ARG A 29 -7.05 2.26 1.32
C ARG A 29 -5.96 3.01 0.57
N LEU A 30 -6.03 2.92 -0.75
CA LEU A 30 -5.26 3.72 -1.70
C LEU A 30 -6.16 4.85 -2.21
N ALA A 31 -5.70 6.09 -2.10
CA ALA A 31 -6.44 7.27 -2.54
C ALA A 31 -5.49 8.20 -3.30
N PRO A 32 -5.07 7.82 -4.52
CA PRO A 32 -4.23 8.68 -5.35
C PRO A 32 -4.99 9.95 -5.78
N PRO A 33 -4.29 11.04 -6.12
CA PRO A 33 -4.92 12.23 -6.66
C PRO A 33 -5.51 11.94 -8.05
N LEU A 34 -6.59 12.65 -8.42
CA LEU A 34 -7.25 12.46 -9.72
C LEU A 34 -6.40 12.88 -10.93
N VAL A 35 -5.31 13.60 -10.68
CA VAL A 35 -4.34 14.06 -11.70
C VAL A 35 -3.19 13.09 -11.92
N ILE A 36 -3.17 11.92 -11.25
CA ILE A 36 -2.13 10.91 -11.42
C ILE A 36 -2.11 10.41 -12.87
N THR A 37 -0.92 10.27 -13.45
CA THR A 37 -0.76 9.74 -14.82
C THR A 37 -0.79 8.21 -14.83
N GLU A 38 -1.00 7.62 -16.00
CA GLU A 38 -0.94 6.17 -16.18
C GLU A 38 0.43 5.59 -15.78
N GLU A 39 1.52 6.26 -16.14
CA GLU A 39 2.88 5.85 -15.77
C GLU A 39 3.08 5.82 -14.24
N GLN A 40 2.67 6.89 -13.55
CA GLN A 40 2.74 6.96 -12.09
C GLN A 40 1.87 5.90 -11.41
N LEU A 41 0.69 5.62 -11.98
CA LEU A 41 -0.19 4.57 -11.50
C LEU A 41 0.46 3.19 -11.64
N LEU A 42 1.08 2.90 -12.78
CA LEU A 42 1.80 1.64 -13.00
C LEU A 42 3.00 1.49 -12.06
N ASP A 43 3.72 2.59 -11.77
CA ASP A 43 4.79 2.55 -10.77
C ASP A 43 4.28 2.28 -9.36
N CYS A 44 3.12 2.84 -8.98
CA CYS A 44 2.45 2.50 -7.73
C CYS A 44 2.07 1.01 -7.67
N VAL A 45 1.56 0.44 -8.77
CA VAL A 45 1.22 -0.99 -8.85
C VAL A 45 2.45 -1.87 -8.67
N LYS A 46 3.59 -1.54 -9.30
CA LYS A 46 4.85 -2.27 -9.11
C LYS A 46 5.32 -2.23 -7.65
N ILE A 47 5.18 -1.08 -6.97
CA ILE A 47 5.52 -0.96 -5.55
C ILE A 47 4.61 -1.86 -4.69
N ILE A 48 3.32 -1.89 -4.97
CA ILE A 48 2.35 -2.74 -4.27
C ILE A 48 2.71 -4.22 -4.44
N GLU A 49 2.95 -4.65 -5.68
CA GLU A 49 3.33 -6.03 -6.01
C GLU A 49 4.61 -6.44 -5.28
N LYS A 50 5.68 -5.63 -5.40
CA LYS A 50 6.95 -5.85 -4.70
C LYS A 50 6.72 -6.01 -3.19
N THR A 51 5.98 -5.08 -2.60
CA THR A 51 5.76 -5.08 -1.14
C THR A 51 5.00 -6.33 -0.70
N ILE A 52 3.98 -6.77 -1.44
CA ILE A 52 3.21 -7.97 -1.10
C ILE A 52 4.07 -9.24 -1.23
N LEU A 53 4.90 -9.35 -2.28
CA LEU A 53 5.79 -10.49 -2.49
C LEU A 53 6.89 -10.59 -1.43
N GLU A 54 7.37 -9.45 -0.92
CA GLU A 54 8.38 -9.38 0.13
C GLU A 54 7.79 -9.50 1.55
N TYR A 55 6.47 -9.30 1.71
CA TYR A 55 5.82 -9.28 3.00
C TYR A 55 5.88 -10.64 3.70
N LYS A 56 6.49 -10.66 4.89
CA LYS A 56 6.51 -11.82 5.78
C LYS A 56 5.62 -11.53 6.98
N ALA A 57 4.60 -12.35 7.18
CA ALA A 57 3.62 -12.24 8.25
C ALA A 57 4.20 -12.64 9.61
#